data_AF-A0A453KDP3-F1
#
_entry.id   AF-A0A453KDP3-F1
#
_cell.length_a   1.000
_cell.length_b   1.000
_cell.length_c   1.000
_cell.angle_alpha   90.00
_cell.angle_beta   90.00
_cell.angle_gamma   90.00
#
_symmetry.space_group_name_H-M   'P 1'
#
loop_
_entity.id
_entity.type
_entity.pdbx_description
1 polymer ?
#
loop_
_entity_poly.entity_id
_entity_poly.type
_entity_poly.pdbx_seq_one_letter_code
_entity_poly.pdbx_strand_id
1 'polypeptide(L)'
;MARPHAPRTEKVVGIGFQPGFDPYKIVSASQAGDIQFLDVRRAAEPYLTIEAHRGSLTALAVHRHAPVIASGSAKQMIKVFSLEGEQLTIIRYQPSFMGQRIGSVNCLSFHPYKSLLAAGAGDNALVSIYAEDNYQVR
;
A
#
# COMPACT_ATOMS: atom_id res chain seq x y z
N MET A 1 21.79 1.47 14.87
CA MET A 1 20.95 1.91 13.74
C MET A 1 19.88 0.85 13.52
N ALA A 2 18.61 1.24 13.49
CA ALA A 2 17.51 0.35 13.18
C ALA A 2 17.62 -0.19 11.75
N ARG A 3 17.37 -1.48 11.54
CA ARG A 3 17.31 -2.10 10.21
C ARG A 3 15.91 -2.70 10.01
N PRO A 4 14.95 -1.92 9.49
CA PRO A 4 13.67 -2.45 9.05
C PRO A 4 13.90 -3.59 8.04
N HIS A 5 13.00 -4.58 8.01
CA HIS A 5 13.07 -5.73 7.11
C HIS A 5 14.29 -6.67 7.30
N ALA A 6 14.91 -6.68 8.49
CA ALA A 6 16.08 -7.52 8.80
C ALA A 6 15.97 -9.04 8.47
N PRO A 7 14.83 -9.74 8.66
CA PRO A 7 14.75 -11.17 8.32
C PRO A 7 14.72 -11.45 6.81
N ARG A 8 14.39 -10.47 5.97
CA ARG A 8 14.33 -10.59 4.50
C ARG A 8 14.85 -9.28 3.89
N THR A 9 16.16 -9.20 3.66
CA THR A 9 16.84 -7.97 3.21
C THR A 9 16.56 -7.69 1.74
N GLU A 10 15.34 -7.24 1.45
CA GLU A 10 14.91 -6.76 0.15
C GLU A 10 14.78 -5.24 0.14
N LYS A 11 14.69 -4.69 -1.07
CA LYS A 11 14.67 -3.24 -1.29
C LYS A 11 13.43 -2.62 -0.65
N VAL A 12 13.58 -1.50 0.04
CA VAL A 12 12.44 -0.68 0.47
C VAL A 12 11.88 0.02 -0.77
N VAL A 13 10.61 -0.24 -1.08
CA VAL A 13 9.93 0.30 -2.27
C VAL A 13 9.08 1.52 -1.97
N GLY A 14 8.77 1.77 -0.69
CA GLY A 14 8.05 2.96 -0.28
C GLY A 14 8.10 3.18 1.22
N ILE A 15 8.02 4.45 1.60
CA ILE A 15 7.96 4.91 2.98
C ILE A 15 6.92 6.02 3.11
N GLY A 16 6.36 6.20 4.30
CA GLY A 16 5.45 7.31 4.59
C GLY A 16 5.25 7.54 6.08
N PHE A 17 4.98 8.78 6.47
CA PHE A 17 4.54 9.07 7.83
C PHE A 17 3.09 8.62 8.03
N GLN A 18 2.77 8.08 9.20
CA GLN A 18 1.39 7.76 9.52
C GLN A 18 0.56 9.05 9.63
N PRO A 19 -0.71 9.02 9.21
CA PRO A 19 -1.62 10.13 9.44
C PRO A 19 -1.88 10.29 10.94
N GLY A 20 -2.05 11.54 11.39
CA GLY A 20 -2.27 11.89 12.78
C GLY A 20 -1.28 12.94 13.28
N PHE A 21 -1.17 13.07 14.61
CA PHE A 21 -0.31 14.06 15.26
C PHE A 21 1.00 13.49 15.82
N ASP A 22 1.29 12.20 15.59
CA ASP A 22 2.54 11.58 16.03
C ASP A 22 3.56 11.58 14.88
N PRO A 23 4.53 12.52 14.85
CA PRO A 23 5.51 12.64 13.77
C PRO A 23 6.56 11.51 13.81
N TYR A 24 6.55 10.67 14.86
CA TYR A 24 7.55 9.63 15.04
C TYR A 24 7.12 8.31 14.39
N LYS A 25 5.88 8.17 13.94
CA LYS A 25 5.39 6.92 13.35
C LYS A 25 5.49 6.92 11.84
N ILE A 26 6.13 5.89 11.32
CA ILE A 26 6.34 5.69 9.88
C ILE A 26 5.89 4.29 9.46
N VAL A 27 5.56 4.17 8.18
CA VAL A 27 5.30 2.92 7.48
C VAL A 27 6.39 2.73 6.44
N SER A 28 6.95 1.53 6.36
CA SER A 28 7.95 1.11 5.39
C SER A 28 7.49 -0.15 4.70
N ALA A 29 7.58 -0.22 3.38
CA ALA A 29 7.23 -1.42 2.61
C ALA A 29 8.45 -1.93 1.84
N SER A 30 8.63 -3.24 1.87
CA SER A 30 9.73 -3.92 1.20
C SER A 30 9.23 -4.73 0.00
N GLN A 31 10.11 -4.90 -0.99
CA GLN A 31 9.87 -5.76 -2.14
C GLN A 31 9.63 -7.24 -1.73
N ALA A 32 10.08 -7.64 -0.53
CA ALA A 32 9.76 -8.94 0.07
C ALA A 32 8.25 -9.16 0.31
N GLY A 33 7.46 -8.09 0.31
CA GLY A 33 6.01 -8.13 0.43
C GLY A 33 5.47 -7.79 1.81
N ASP A 34 6.34 -7.49 2.76
CA ASP A 34 5.99 -7.03 4.09
C ASP A 34 5.93 -5.50 4.19
N ILE A 35 5.02 -5.04 5.04
CA ILE A 35 4.84 -3.65 5.41
C ILE A 35 5.06 -3.56 6.91
N GLN A 36 6.03 -2.75 7.32
CA GLN A 36 6.42 -2.56 8.70
C GLN A 36 6.01 -1.17 9.18
N PHE A 37 5.52 -1.13 10.41
CA PHE A 37 5.13 0.07 11.10
C PHE A 37 6.11 0.30 12.25
N LEU A 38 6.72 1.48 12.28
CA LEU A 38 7.83 1.77 13.17
C LEU A 38 7.61 3.10 13.89
N ASP A 39 8.05 3.16 15.14
CA ASP A 39 8.24 4.41 15.87
C ASP A 39 9.74 4.73 15.82
N VAL A 40 10.13 5.87 15.24
CA VAL A 40 11.53 6.25 15.08
C VAL A 40 12.26 6.43 16.42
N ARG A 41 11.52 6.66 17.52
CA ARG A 41 12.07 6.72 18.88
C ARG A 41 12.45 5.33 19.40
N ARG A 42 11.82 4.29 18.88
CA ARG A 42 12.02 2.87 19.23
C ARG A 42 12.24 2.02 17.98
N ALA A 43 13.12 2.49 17.10
CA ALA A 43 13.27 1.90 15.78
C ALA A 43 13.92 0.50 15.76
N ALA A 44 14.34 -0.04 16.91
CA ALA A 44 14.98 -1.36 16.99
C ALA A 44 14.10 -2.48 16.39
N GLU A 45 12.78 -2.39 16.57
CA GLU A 45 11.82 -3.36 16.05
C GLU A 45 10.53 -2.66 15.58
N PRO A 46 9.88 -3.16 14.52
CA PRO A 46 8.57 -2.68 14.12
C PRO A 46 7.52 -3.09 15.17
N TYR A 47 6.60 -2.20 15.50
CA TYR A 47 5.50 -2.53 16.43
C TYR A 47 4.34 -3.26 15.73
N LEU A 48 4.29 -3.23 14.40
CA LEU A 48 3.35 -3.99 13.58
C LEU A 48 4.02 -4.35 12.25
N THR A 49 3.81 -5.59 11.79
CA THR A 49 4.23 -6.07 10.48
C THR A 49 3.06 -6.74 9.78
N ILE A 50 2.80 -6.36 8.53
CA ILE A 50 1.77 -6.93 7.68
C ILE A 50 2.45 -7.65 6.51
N GLU A 51 2.19 -8.95 6.37
CA GLU A 51 2.57 -9.73 5.19
C GLU A 51 1.57 -9.48 4.06
N ALA A 52 1.69 -8.33 3.39
CA ALA A 52 0.72 -7.88 2.39
C ALA A 52 0.76 -8.77 1.13
N HIS A 53 1.95 -9.12 0.65
CA HIS A 53 2.16 -9.91 -0.57
C HIS A 53 3.22 -10.98 -0.36
N ARG A 54 3.17 -12.08 -1.12
CA ARG A 54 4.26 -13.08 -1.15
C ARG A 54 5.34 -12.63 -2.13
N GLY A 55 6.08 -11.59 -1.75
CA GLY A 55 7.03 -10.90 -2.62
C GLY A 55 6.38 -10.00 -3.68
N SER A 56 7.22 -9.29 -4.42
CA SER A 56 6.82 -8.45 -5.56
C SER A 56 5.89 -7.30 -5.18
N LEU A 57 6.05 -6.74 -3.99
CA LEU A 57 5.43 -5.45 -3.65
C LEU A 57 6.25 -4.36 -4.35
N THR A 58 5.55 -3.47 -5.03
CA THR A 58 6.15 -2.50 -5.97
C THR A 58 5.84 -1.06 -5.60
N ALA A 59 4.74 -0.82 -4.87
CA ALA A 59 4.33 0.53 -4.48
C ALA A 59 3.65 0.51 -3.10
N LEU A 60 3.80 1.60 -2.36
CA LEU A 60 3.10 1.90 -1.11
C LEU A 60 2.52 3.31 -1.19
N ALA A 61 1.29 3.49 -0.74
CA ALA A 61 0.68 4.79 -0.50
C ALA A 61 0.11 4.84 0.91
N VAL A 62 0.35 5.94 1.62
CA VAL A 62 -0.23 6.22 2.94
C VAL A 62 -1.18 7.40 2.78
N HIS A 63 -2.42 7.27 3.23
CA HIS A 63 -3.37 8.37 3.16
C HIS A 63 -3.02 9.44 4.20
N ARG A 64 -3.18 10.73 3.86
CA ARG A 64 -2.71 11.86 4.69
C ARG A 64 -3.52 12.09 5.98
N HIS A 65 -4.83 11.80 5.95
CA HIS A 65 -5.73 12.04 7.08
C HIS A 65 -6.48 10.79 7.57
N ALA A 66 -7.04 9.98 6.67
CA ALA A 66 -7.69 8.72 6.99
C ALA A 66 -6.67 7.63 7.40
N PRO A 67 -6.99 6.75 8.37
CA PRO A 67 -6.10 5.71 8.87
C PRO A 67 -6.03 4.50 7.92
N VAL A 68 -5.61 4.73 6.68
CA VAL A 68 -5.53 3.70 5.63
C VAL A 68 -4.24 3.77 4.84
N ILE A 69 -3.78 2.61 4.40
CA ILE A 69 -2.63 2.44 3.51
C ILE A 69 -2.99 1.52 2.35
N ALA A 70 -2.33 1.69 1.21
CA ALA A 70 -2.47 0.83 0.05
C ALA A 70 -1.11 0.30 -0.38
N SER A 71 -1.07 -0.97 -0.77
CA SER A 71 0.11 -1.64 -1.32
C SER A 71 -0.19 -2.22 -2.68
N GLY A 72 0.70 -1.99 -3.63
CA GLY A 72 0.62 -2.48 -5.00
C GLY A 72 1.61 -3.62 -5.22
N SER A 73 1.23 -4.57 -6.06
CA SER A 73 2.08 -5.68 -6.47
C SER A 73 2.25 -5.77 -7.98
N ALA A 74 3.40 -6.28 -8.40
CA ALA A 74 3.63 -6.68 -9.79
C ALA A 74 2.65 -7.78 -10.27
N LYS A 75 2.01 -8.50 -9.34
CA LYS A 75 0.98 -9.52 -9.61
C LYS A 75 -0.43 -8.93 -9.76
N GLN A 76 -0.52 -7.70 -10.29
CA GLN A 76 -1.78 -7.04 -10.65
C GLN A 76 -2.79 -6.94 -9.49
N MET A 77 -2.27 -6.72 -8.28
CA MET A 77 -3.06 -6.70 -7.05
C MET A 77 -2.73 -5.46 -6.25
N ILE A 78 -3.77 -4.79 -5.78
CA ILE A 78 -3.69 -3.73 -4.80
C ILE A 78 -4.42 -4.20 -3.55
N LYS A 79 -3.80 -4.05 -2.40
CA LYS A 79 -4.42 -4.33 -1.11
C LYS A 79 -4.44 -3.07 -0.27
N VAL A 80 -5.58 -2.77 0.31
CA VAL A 80 -5.78 -1.65 1.23
C VAL A 80 -5.91 -2.20 2.64
N PHE A 81 -5.21 -1.58 3.57
CA PHE A 81 -5.19 -1.97 4.97
C PHE A 81 -5.50 -0.76 5.86
N SER A 82 -6.05 -1.03 7.04
CA SER A 82 -6.10 -0.07 8.13
C SER A 82 -4.71 0.06 8.78
N LEU A 83 -4.50 1.11 9.58
CA LEU A 83 -3.24 1.27 10.33
C LEU A 83 -3.08 0.26 11.47
N GLU A 84 -4.17 -0.40 11.86
CA GLU A 84 -4.22 -1.46 12.86
C GLU A 84 -3.86 -2.83 12.27
N GLY A 85 -3.69 -2.91 10.95
CA GLY A 85 -3.27 -4.12 10.24
C GLY A 85 -4.41 -4.93 9.62
N GLU A 86 -5.65 -4.46 9.71
CA GLU A 86 -6.79 -5.11 9.09
C GLU A 86 -6.77 -4.91 7.57
N GLN A 87 -7.01 -5.98 6.80
CA GLN A 87 -7.17 -5.87 5.35
C GLN A 87 -8.60 -5.43 5.00
N LEU A 88 -8.75 -4.18 4.57
CA LEU A 88 -10.05 -3.57 4.28
C LEU A 88 -10.60 -3.98 2.91
N THR A 89 -9.76 -3.93 1.88
CA THR A 89 -10.17 -4.32 0.53
C THR A 89 -9.02 -4.87 -0.29
N ILE A 90 -9.36 -5.71 -1.27
CA ILE A 90 -8.45 -6.19 -2.29
C ILE A 90 -9.02 -5.80 -3.64
N ILE A 91 -8.24 -5.04 -4.40
CA ILE A 91 -8.52 -4.72 -5.79
C ILE A 91 -7.67 -5.66 -6.64
N ARG A 92 -8.33 -6.58 -7.33
CA ARG A 92 -7.70 -7.50 -8.29
C ARG A 92 -8.24 -7.19 -9.67
N TYR A 93 -7.35 -7.11 -10.65
CA TYR A 93 -7.79 -7.08 -12.04
C TYR A 93 -7.93 -8.50 -12.58
N GLN A 94 -9.13 -8.85 -13.00
CA GLN A 94 -9.37 -10.12 -13.67
C GLN A 94 -8.93 -10.02 -15.13
N PRO A 95 -8.25 -11.04 -15.67
CA PRO A 95 -8.03 -11.13 -17.10
C PRO A 95 -9.38 -11.39 -17.78
N SER A 96 -10.00 -10.36 -18.35
CA SER A 96 -11.09 -10.57 -19.30
C SER A 96 -10.50 -11.15 -20.57
N PHE A 97 -11.10 -12.23 -21.07
CA PHE A 97 -10.67 -12.98 -22.27
C PHE A 97 -10.46 -12.12 -23.53
N MET A 98 -10.97 -10.88 -23.56
CA MET A 98 -10.79 -9.91 -24.66
C MET A 98 -10.49 -8.46 -24.23
N GLY A 99 -10.10 -8.18 -22.97
CA GLY A 99 -10.06 -6.81 -22.45
C GLY A 99 -8.81 -6.47 -21.66
N GLN A 100 -8.05 -5.48 -22.16
CA GLN A 100 -6.99 -4.68 -21.52
C GLN A 100 -6.32 -5.32 -20.28
N ARG A 101 -5.15 -5.92 -20.51
CA ARG A 101 -4.22 -6.33 -19.45
C ARG A 101 -3.84 -5.06 -18.67
N ILE A 102 -4.16 -5.02 -17.37
CA ILE A 102 -3.66 -3.98 -16.47
C ILE A 102 -2.47 -4.60 -15.75
N GLY A 103 -1.30 -4.06 -16.02
CA GLY A 103 -0.02 -4.69 -15.71
C GLY A 103 0.41 -4.52 -14.27
N SER A 104 1.70 -4.73 -14.07
CA SER A 104 2.37 -4.47 -12.80
C SER A 104 2.00 -3.08 -12.28
N VAL A 105 1.48 -3.02 -11.05
CA VAL A 105 1.22 -1.75 -10.36
C VAL A 105 2.58 -1.10 -10.09
N ASN A 106 2.82 0.09 -10.63
CA ASN A 106 4.11 0.78 -10.48
C ASN A 106 4.04 1.94 -9.48
N CYS A 107 2.88 2.58 -9.35
CA CYS A 107 2.70 3.69 -8.43
C CYS A 107 1.28 3.70 -7.87
N LEU A 108 1.17 4.22 -6.65
CA LEU A 108 -0.09 4.43 -5.94
C LEU A 108 -0.08 5.82 -5.32
N SER A 109 -1.22 6.49 -5.31
CA SER A 109 -1.37 7.77 -4.63
C SER A 109 -2.81 7.95 -4.14
N PHE A 110 -2.95 8.32 -2.86
CA PHE A 110 -4.24 8.71 -2.32
C PHE A 110 -4.52 10.18 -2.63
N HIS A 111 -5.79 10.50 -2.88
CA HIS A 111 -6.24 11.88 -2.80
C HIS A 111 -6.06 12.41 -1.36
N PRO A 112 -5.61 13.65 -1.15
CA PRO A 112 -5.28 14.14 0.19
C PRO A 112 -6.46 14.16 1.17
N TYR A 113 -7.68 14.43 0.68
CA TYR A 113 -8.88 14.64 1.51
C TYR A 113 -10.05 13.69 1.23
N LYS A 114 -9.92 12.76 0.29
CA LYS A 114 -11.03 11.90 -0.15
C LYS A 114 -10.55 10.45 -0.17
N SER A 115 -11.47 9.52 0.08
CA SER A 115 -11.24 8.07 -0.09
C SER A 115 -11.18 7.71 -1.58
N LEU A 116 -10.16 8.25 -2.26
CA LEU A 116 -9.85 8.02 -3.67
C LEU A 116 -8.41 7.52 -3.78
N LEU A 117 -8.21 6.44 -4.52
CA LEU A 117 -6.90 5.87 -4.79
C LEU A 117 -6.63 5.89 -6.29
N ALA A 118 -5.53 6.51 -6.70
CA ALA A 118 -5.00 6.42 -8.05
C ALA A 118 -3.94 5.32 -8.11
N ALA A 119 -4.00 4.49 -9.16
CA ALA A 119 -3.01 3.45 -9.43
C ALA A 119 -2.53 3.52 -10.89
N GLY A 120 -1.21 3.54 -11.08
CA GLY A 120 -0.59 3.47 -12.41
C GLY A 120 -0.05 2.08 -12.69
N ALA A 121 -0.36 1.55 -13.87
CA ALA A 121 0.15 0.27 -14.37
C ALA A 121 1.15 0.46 -15.51
N GLY A 122 2.21 -0.36 -15.52
CA GLY A 122 3.34 -0.18 -16.41
C GLY A 122 3.17 -0.65 -17.86
N ASP A 123 2.21 -1.52 -18.15
CA ASP A 123 2.11 -2.16 -19.47
C ASP A 123 1.38 -1.31 -20.51
N ASN A 124 0.33 -0.59 -20.11
CA ASN A 124 -0.52 0.16 -21.04
C ASN A 124 -0.59 1.67 -20.77
N ALA A 125 0.31 2.22 -19.92
CA ALA A 125 0.25 3.62 -19.47
C ALA A 125 -1.14 4.01 -18.90
N LEU A 126 -1.86 3.03 -18.34
CA LEU A 126 -3.18 3.23 -17.78
C LEU A 126 -3.07 3.73 -16.34
N VAL A 127 -3.90 4.71 -16.00
CA VAL A 127 -4.13 5.17 -14.64
C VAL A 127 -5.57 4.85 -14.27
N SER A 128 -5.76 4.05 -13.24
CA SER A 128 -7.06 3.73 -12.68
C SER A 128 -7.32 4.56 -11.43
N ILE A 129 -8.53 5.10 -11.31
CA ILE A 129 -8.99 5.78 -10.10
C ILE A 129 -10.06 4.91 -9.45
N TYR A 130 -9.88 4.60 -8.18
CA TYR A 130 -10.86 3.90 -7.36
C TYR A 130 -11.47 4.88 -6.37
N ALA A 131 -12.78 4.80 -6.23
CA ALA A 131 -13.52 5.47 -5.19
C ALA A 131 -14.16 4.44 -4.29
N GLU A 132 -14.35 4.79 -3.03
CA GLU A 132 -15.26 4.08 -2.16
C GLU A 132 -16.70 4.35 -2.64
N ASP A 133 -17.36 3.32 -3.18
CA ASP A 133 -18.77 3.43 -3.57
C ASP A 133 -19.63 3.53 -2.30
N ASN A 134 -19.96 4.76 -1.92
CA ASN A 134 -20.97 5.04 -0.90
C ASN A 134 -22.37 4.76 -1.48
N TYR A 135 -22.70 3.50 -1.73
CA TYR A 135 -24.09 3.09 -1.96
C TYR A 135 -24.78 2.89 -0.60
N GLN A 136 -25.12 4.01 0.04
CA GLN A 136 -26.11 4.01 1.12
C GLN A 136 -27.48 4.25 0.47
N VAL A 137 -28.16 3.17 0.05
CA VAL A 137 -29.60 3.22 -0.14
C VAL A 137 -30.20 3.33 1.26
N ARG A 138 -30.70 4.52 1.60
CA ARG A 138 -31.75 4.67 2.60
C ARG A 138 -33.08 4.22 1.99
#